data_AF-A0A1L5F7V8-F1
#
_entry.id   AF-A0A1L5F7V8-F1
#
_cell.length_a   1.000
_cell.length_b   1.000
_cell.length_c   1.000
_cell.angle_alpha   90.00
_cell.angle_beta   90.00
_cell.angle_gamma   90.00
#
_symmetry.space_group_name_H-M   'P 1'
#
loop_
_entity.id
_entity.type
_entity.pdbx_description
1 polymer ?
#
loop_
_entity_poly.entity_id
_entity_poly.type
_entity_poly.pdbx_seq_one_letter_code
_entity_poly.pdbx_strand_id
1 'polypeptide(L)'
;MKNKAKWVLVVILIYVLQVAFIPFSGALAAQSGTGMDVIFVLDSSGSMAESDPEKIREEAIKMFLDMGQIQGNKAGLVAYSDSIVREHNLDSINSSEDKDRIKSMASDISLGQKTDTGRGLLEAVKLMESGHKSGNNPVIILLSDGKNDPERSQDESLNDLKNALQICKSKGYPVYTIGLNYNGTVDKTQLGDISSSTGGKNYITNTASDLPAILTDIYADNSKLKVQDGGTIKANGDFQELKVNIPNSNVLEANISMLSSTPVEVKLLNPSGKEVLIPSENTLFTSSNKYSMLKLINPVKGEWTVKVKGVSGNDIKVSYIFNYDIQLKAAFTPENPGKGDKVKIQAYFTSNGDKVTDEELYKNVGAKLIVKNLKDNSTKEIPLTSGDNLFKGEYSYLEEGKYELKVRVDGDSFYRESNTLVIGDNTSGAVSETQSKPFIKNPITLTVIGIILAAICIYIIIMVIKKKRIRGFGRIELNIRDENTGEALSPQFRNLDSYTGSFTLFDVLELKEEYSETEPIKFVFKNDDGLEIVNKSNCTLQKSGKILENSSRVTLYNGNKIKVLLNKVPKSILVEFHAK
;
A
#
# COMPACT_ATOMS: atom_id res chain seq x y z
N MET A 1 22.50 45.43 19.34
CA MET A 1 22.19 43.98 19.25
C MET A 1 21.21 43.47 20.33
N LYS A 2 21.22 44.00 21.57
CA LYS A 2 20.34 43.50 22.67
C LYS A 2 18.83 43.72 22.48
N ASN A 3 18.39 44.75 21.75
CA ASN A 3 16.95 45.00 21.54
C ASN A 3 16.33 44.16 20.42
N LYS A 4 17.08 43.80 19.38
CA LYS A 4 16.59 42.93 18.30
C LYS A 4 16.37 41.48 18.79
N ALA A 5 17.26 40.98 19.65
CA ALA A 5 17.09 39.65 20.26
C ALA A 5 15.85 39.57 21.17
N LYS A 6 15.54 40.64 21.94
CA LYS A 6 14.32 40.70 22.76
C LYS A 6 13.05 40.70 21.91
N TRP A 7 13.04 41.42 20.79
CA TRP A 7 11.89 41.44 19.88
C TRP A 7 11.66 40.10 19.18
N VAL A 8 12.73 39.42 18.76
CA VAL A 8 12.63 38.05 18.20
C VAL A 8 12.06 37.08 19.23
N LEU A 9 12.46 37.19 20.50
CA LEU A 9 11.96 36.33 21.58
C LEU A 9 10.48 36.57 21.90
N VAL A 10 10.02 37.83 21.84
CA VAL A 10 8.61 38.18 22.01
C VAL A 10 7.76 37.66 20.85
N VAL A 11 8.23 37.76 19.61
CA VAL A 11 7.52 37.23 18.43
C VAL A 11 7.41 35.71 18.48
N ILE A 12 8.49 35.02 18.89
CA ILE A 12 8.46 33.55 19.09
C ILE A 12 7.48 33.17 20.21
N LEU A 13 7.46 33.93 21.31
CA LEU A 13 6.54 33.66 22.43
C LEU A 13 5.07 33.86 22.03
N ILE A 14 4.76 34.88 21.22
CA ILE A 14 3.42 35.11 20.67
C ILE A 14 3.03 33.96 19.73
N TYR A 15 3.95 33.51 18.87
CA TYR A 15 3.68 32.39 17.96
C TYR A 15 3.45 31.08 18.71
N VAL A 16 4.22 30.81 19.76
CA VAL A 16 4.02 29.65 20.65
C VAL A 16 2.70 29.73 21.41
N LEU A 17 2.30 30.91 21.90
CA LEU A 17 0.98 31.09 22.53
C LEU A 17 -0.17 30.88 21.54
N GLN A 18 -0.02 31.33 20.29
CA GLN A 18 -1.03 31.12 19.25
C GLN A 18 -1.19 29.64 18.87
N VAL A 19 -0.09 28.89 18.83
CA VAL A 19 -0.14 27.43 18.56
C VAL A 19 -0.69 26.66 19.76
N ALA A 20 -0.44 27.11 21.00
CA ALA A 20 -0.96 26.48 22.21
C ALA A 20 -2.47 26.68 22.47
N PHE A 21 -3.08 27.69 21.82
CA PHE A 21 -4.52 27.98 21.91
C PHE A 21 -5.31 27.47 20.70
N ILE A 22 -4.70 26.75 19.76
CA ILE A 22 -5.46 26.01 18.76
C ILE A 22 -6.19 24.89 19.52
N PRO A 23 -7.54 24.87 19.57
CA PRO A 23 -8.24 23.75 20.15
C PRO A 23 -7.87 22.52 19.32
N PHE A 24 -7.05 21.64 19.90
CA PHE A 24 -6.75 20.35 19.31
C PHE A 24 -7.97 19.44 19.48
N SER A 25 -9.06 19.79 18.80
CA SER A 25 -10.20 18.92 18.56
C SER A 25 -9.86 18.06 17.35
N GLY A 26 -8.79 17.29 17.48
CA GLY A 26 -8.37 16.27 16.55
C GLY A 26 -8.28 14.97 17.32
N ALA A 27 -9.43 14.38 17.66
CA ALA A 27 -9.47 12.93 17.65
C ALA A 27 -9.11 12.55 16.22
N LEU A 28 -7.87 12.10 15.99
CA LEU A 28 -7.53 11.34 14.81
C LEU A 28 -8.38 10.08 14.89
N ALA A 29 -9.63 10.18 14.45
CA ALA A 29 -10.39 9.02 14.04
C ALA A 29 -9.49 8.31 13.04
N ALA A 30 -9.17 7.04 13.32
CA ALA A 30 -8.41 6.21 12.41
C ALA A 30 -9.03 6.38 11.01
N GLN A 31 -8.30 7.04 10.11
CA GLN A 31 -8.78 7.31 8.77
C GLN A 31 -8.81 5.95 8.06
N SER A 32 -10.00 5.38 7.89
CA SER A 32 -10.20 4.11 7.20
C SER A 32 -9.94 4.26 5.69
N GLY A 33 -8.67 4.35 5.29
CA GLY A 33 -8.29 4.40 3.87
C GLY A 33 -8.92 3.28 3.05
N THR A 34 -9.18 3.49 1.76
CA THR A 34 -9.68 2.42 0.89
C THR A 34 -8.57 1.55 0.31
N GLY A 35 -7.32 1.82 0.67
CA GLY A 35 -6.17 1.03 0.25
C GLY A 35 -6.19 -0.37 0.83
N MET A 36 -5.46 -1.28 0.21
CA MET A 36 -5.31 -2.66 0.64
C MET A 36 -3.89 -2.97 1.04
N ASP A 37 -3.74 -3.79 2.07
CA ASP A 37 -2.47 -4.38 2.47
C ASP A 37 -2.54 -5.87 2.12
N VAL A 38 -1.91 -6.27 1.01
CA VAL A 38 -1.94 -7.67 0.53
C VAL A 38 -0.63 -8.39 0.82
N ILE A 39 -0.73 -9.62 1.33
CA ILE A 39 0.38 -10.56 1.38
C ILE A 39 0.03 -11.80 0.58
N PHE A 40 0.84 -12.07 -0.43
CA PHE A 40 0.76 -13.32 -1.19
C PHE A 40 1.58 -14.39 -0.47
N VAL A 41 0.97 -15.53 -0.20
CA VAL A 41 1.62 -16.69 0.42
C VAL A 41 1.67 -17.79 -0.63
N LEU A 42 2.87 -18.08 -1.12
CA LEU A 42 3.10 -18.99 -2.23
C LEU A 42 3.71 -20.28 -1.74
N ASP A 43 2.97 -21.37 -1.88
CA ASP A 43 3.56 -22.69 -1.78
C ASP A 43 4.58 -22.88 -2.91
N SER A 44 5.80 -23.20 -2.53
CA SER A 44 6.94 -23.47 -3.41
C SER A 44 7.52 -24.86 -3.11
N SER A 45 6.70 -25.78 -2.63
CA SER A 45 7.08 -27.17 -2.43
C SER A 45 7.25 -27.94 -3.74
N GLY A 46 7.83 -29.14 -3.67
CA GLY A 46 8.14 -29.94 -4.85
C GLY A 46 6.89 -30.38 -5.62
N SER A 47 5.76 -30.58 -4.94
CA SER A 47 4.49 -30.95 -5.57
C SER A 47 3.96 -29.86 -6.49
N MET A 48 4.40 -28.61 -6.31
CA MET A 48 4.00 -27.49 -7.18
C MET A 48 4.46 -27.65 -8.62
N ALA A 49 5.48 -28.46 -8.90
CA ALA A 49 5.87 -28.79 -10.27
C ALA A 49 4.74 -29.50 -11.04
N GLU A 50 3.89 -30.24 -10.33
CA GLU A 50 2.76 -30.99 -10.89
C GLU A 50 1.42 -30.30 -10.67
N SER A 51 1.25 -29.65 -9.52
CA SER A 51 0.00 -28.97 -9.15
C SER A 51 -0.15 -27.59 -9.82
N ASP A 52 0.95 -26.98 -10.27
CA ASP A 52 0.98 -25.68 -10.95
C ASP A 52 1.99 -25.59 -12.13
N PRO A 53 1.81 -26.39 -13.20
CA PRO A 53 2.70 -26.36 -14.36
C PRO A 53 2.54 -25.07 -15.21
N GLU A 54 1.39 -24.39 -15.09
CA GLU A 54 1.11 -23.14 -15.80
C GLU A 54 1.63 -21.89 -15.07
N LYS A 55 2.30 -22.04 -13.91
CA LYS A 55 2.75 -20.94 -13.06
C LYS A 55 1.63 -19.97 -12.66
N ILE A 56 0.45 -20.52 -12.36
CA ILE A 56 -0.75 -19.83 -11.84
C ILE A 56 -0.39 -18.92 -10.66
N ARG A 57 0.55 -19.33 -9.80
CA ARG A 57 1.02 -18.49 -8.68
C ARG A 57 1.57 -17.13 -9.12
N GLU A 58 2.42 -17.11 -10.16
CA GLU A 58 3.04 -15.88 -10.66
C GLU A 58 2.01 -14.97 -11.34
N GLU A 59 1.11 -15.58 -12.13
CA GLU A 59 0.06 -14.87 -12.85
C GLU A 59 -0.94 -14.21 -11.88
N ALA A 60 -1.25 -14.89 -10.78
CA ALA A 60 -2.18 -14.37 -9.79
C ALA A 60 -1.70 -13.06 -9.16
N ILE A 61 -0.40 -12.98 -8.85
CA ILE A 61 0.21 -11.78 -8.28
C ILE A 61 0.17 -10.64 -9.29
N LYS A 62 0.57 -10.90 -10.55
CA LYS A 62 0.57 -9.89 -11.62
C LYS A 62 -0.82 -9.29 -11.79
N MET A 63 -1.83 -10.15 -11.90
CA MET A 63 -3.21 -9.71 -12.09
C MET A 63 -3.74 -8.94 -10.88
N PHE A 64 -3.54 -9.44 -9.66
CA PHE A 64 -4.04 -8.75 -8.47
C PHE A 64 -3.42 -7.36 -8.30
N LEU A 65 -2.13 -7.21 -8.61
CA LEU A 65 -1.45 -5.92 -8.62
C LEU A 65 -1.97 -4.97 -9.72
N ASP A 66 -2.32 -5.49 -10.90
CA ASP A 66 -2.92 -4.70 -11.98
C ASP A 66 -4.29 -4.15 -11.59
N MET A 67 -5.10 -4.95 -10.89
CA MET A 67 -6.40 -4.54 -10.35
C MET A 67 -6.29 -3.45 -9.30
N GLY A 68 -5.26 -3.52 -8.45
CA GLY A 68 -5.02 -2.55 -7.37
C GLY A 68 -4.93 -1.11 -7.84
N GLN A 69 -5.52 -0.22 -7.03
CA GLN A 69 -5.29 1.23 -7.10
C GLN A 69 -3.80 1.55 -7.29
N ILE A 70 -3.51 2.60 -8.05
CA ILE A 70 -2.13 3.03 -8.34
C ILE A 70 -1.41 3.49 -7.08
N GLN A 71 -2.14 4.00 -6.08
CA GLN A 71 -1.61 4.52 -4.83
C GLN A 71 -2.39 3.98 -3.62
N GLY A 72 -1.77 4.02 -2.45
CA GLY A 72 -2.41 3.69 -1.18
C GLY A 72 -2.42 2.21 -0.81
N ASN A 73 -2.13 1.33 -1.77
CA ASN A 73 -1.96 -0.10 -1.54
C ASN A 73 -0.55 -0.42 -1.03
N LYS A 74 -0.45 -1.51 -0.29
CA LYS A 74 0.81 -2.16 0.01
C LYS A 74 0.76 -3.62 -0.39
N ALA A 75 1.91 -4.16 -0.77
CA ALA A 75 2.03 -5.55 -1.13
C ALA A 75 3.32 -6.17 -0.57
N GLY A 76 3.17 -7.40 -0.10
CA GLY A 76 4.25 -8.26 0.41
C GLY A 76 4.09 -9.68 -0.13
N LEU A 77 5.13 -10.49 0.06
CA LEU A 77 5.21 -11.84 -0.48
C LEU A 77 5.91 -12.75 0.52
N VAL A 78 5.40 -13.96 0.70
CA VAL A 78 6.10 -15.06 1.37
C VAL A 78 6.00 -16.28 0.48
N ALA A 79 7.14 -16.82 0.06
CA ALA A 79 7.22 -18.10 -0.62
C ALA A 79 7.85 -19.13 0.32
N TYR A 80 7.21 -20.29 0.46
CA TYR A 80 7.60 -21.28 1.46
C TYR A 80 7.66 -22.70 0.89
N SER A 81 8.52 -23.53 1.46
CA SER A 81 8.56 -24.99 1.34
C SER A 81 8.54 -25.57 2.77
N ASP A 82 9.45 -26.46 3.14
CA ASP A 82 9.87 -26.69 4.52
C ASP A 82 10.39 -25.43 5.22
N SER A 83 10.91 -24.45 4.47
CA SER A 83 11.49 -23.21 4.99
C SER A 83 11.00 -22.00 4.18
N ILE A 84 11.32 -20.78 4.62
CA ILE A 84 10.99 -19.57 3.86
C ILE A 84 12.01 -19.43 2.73
N VAL A 85 11.55 -19.62 1.49
CA VAL A 85 12.37 -19.59 0.27
C VAL A 85 12.64 -18.16 -0.16
N ARG A 86 11.62 -17.30 -0.05
CA ARG A 86 11.69 -15.89 -0.40
C ARG A 86 10.68 -15.12 0.41
N GLU A 87 11.05 -13.95 0.90
CA GLU A 87 10.13 -13.04 1.54
C GLU A 87 10.37 -11.62 1.05
N HIS A 88 9.29 -10.85 1.03
CA HIS A 88 9.31 -9.42 0.76
C HIS A 88 8.34 -8.72 1.71
N ASN A 89 8.85 -7.73 2.44
CA ASN A 89 8.08 -6.96 3.39
C ASN A 89 6.92 -6.23 2.72
N LEU A 90 5.91 -5.88 3.51
CA LEU A 90 4.75 -5.14 3.05
C LEU A 90 5.13 -3.68 2.69
N ASP A 91 5.40 -3.45 1.41
CA ASP A 91 5.85 -2.17 0.88
C ASP A 91 4.74 -1.42 0.16
N SER A 92 4.82 -0.09 0.18
CA SER A 92 3.85 0.76 -0.52
C SER A 92 4.00 0.65 -2.03
N ILE A 93 2.87 0.56 -2.72
CA ILE A 93 2.76 0.58 -4.17
C ILE A 93 2.22 1.95 -4.56
N ASN A 94 3.12 2.82 -5.03
CA ASN A 94 2.78 4.19 -5.40
C ASN A 94 3.01 4.47 -6.89
N SER A 95 3.56 3.50 -7.62
CA SER A 95 3.98 3.63 -9.00
C SER A 95 3.88 2.29 -9.75
N SER A 96 3.95 2.34 -11.08
CA SER A 96 4.01 1.14 -11.92
C SER A 96 5.31 0.37 -11.67
N GLU A 97 6.41 1.07 -11.42
CA GLU A 97 7.72 0.52 -11.12
C GLU A 97 7.71 -0.30 -9.82
N ASP A 98 6.97 0.16 -8.80
CA ASP A 98 6.78 -0.60 -7.55
C ASP A 98 6.05 -1.92 -7.81
N LYS A 99 5.03 -1.92 -8.68
CA LYS A 99 4.31 -3.14 -9.08
C LYS A 99 5.27 -4.09 -9.79
N ASP A 100 6.03 -3.60 -10.75
CA ASP A 100 6.96 -4.41 -11.55
C ASP A 100 8.07 -5.03 -10.70
N ARG A 101 8.52 -4.34 -9.65
CA ARG A 101 9.46 -4.88 -8.67
C ARG A 101 8.89 -6.11 -7.95
N ILE A 102 7.65 -6.05 -7.47
CA ILE A 102 7.01 -7.20 -6.80
C ILE A 102 6.73 -8.32 -7.79
N LYS A 103 6.26 -8.01 -9.01
CA LYS A 103 6.06 -9.00 -10.07
C LYS A 103 7.36 -9.74 -10.39
N SER A 104 8.48 -9.04 -10.42
CA SER A 104 9.81 -9.63 -10.64
C SER A 104 10.23 -10.52 -9.46
N MET A 105 9.98 -10.09 -8.22
CA MET A 105 10.23 -10.90 -7.01
C MET A 105 9.35 -12.14 -6.93
N ALA A 106 8.17 -12.11 -7.51
CA ALA A 106 7.27 -13.26 -7.60
C ALA A 106 7.67 -14.27 -8.69
N SER A 107 8.54 -13.87 -9.63
CA SER A 107 8.96 -14.71 -10.75
C SER A 107 10.12 -15.63 -10.36
N ASP A 108 10.16 -16.81 -10.97
CA ASP A 108 11.27 -17.78 -10.87
C ASP A 108 11.66 -18.09 -9.43
N ILE A 109 10.65 -18.37 -8.60
CA ILE A 109 10.84 -18.87 -7.25
C ILE A 109 11.19 -20.36 -7.34
N SER A 110 12.35 -20.72 -6.80
CA SER A 110 12.81 -22.11 -6.75
C SER A 110 11.88 -22.98 -5.93
N LEU A 111 11.68 -24.23 -6.37
CA LEU A 111 10.92 -25.22 -5.61
C LEU A 111 11.80 -25.90 -4.56
N GLY A 112 11.31 -26.01 -3.34
CA GLY A 112 11.84 -26.85 -2.28
C GLY A 112 11.31 -28.28 -2.34
N GLN A 113 11.67 -29.13 -1.38
CA GLN A 113 11.29 -30.55 -1.41
C GLN A 113 10.06 -30.90 -0.57
N LYS A 114 9.79 -30.12 0.48
CA LYS A 114 8.80 -30.38 1.53
C LYS A 114 7.87 -29.17 1.69
N THR A 115 6.85 -29.28 2.54
CA THR A 115 5.80 -28.25 2.67
C THR A 115 5.43 -28.00 4.14
N ASP A 116 5.72 -26.80 4.65
CA ASP A 116 5.34 -26.36 5.99
C ASP A 116 4.42 -25.11 5.91
N THR A 117 3.15 -25.36 5.66
CA THR A 117 2.10 -24.33 5.53
C THR A 117 1.93 -23.53 6.83
N GLY A 118 2.14 -24.16 7.99
CA GLY A 118 2.12 -23.46 9.28
C GLY A 118 3.20 -22.40 9.37
N ARG A 119 4.43 -22.72 8.96
CA ARG A 119 5.55 -21.76 8.91
C ARG A 119 5.28 -20.64 7.91
N GLY A 120 4.82 -20.97 6.70
CA GLY A 120 4.53 -19.99 5.65
C GLY A 120 3.46 -18.98 6.08
N LEU A 121 2.34 -19.45 6.63
CA LEU A 121 1.27 -18.57 7.11
C LEU A 121 1.67 -17.76 8.34
N LEU A 122 2.42 -18.33 9.27
CA LEU A 122 2.89 -17.59 10.43
C LEU A 122 3.84 -16.45 10.02
N GLU A 123 4.71 -16.66 9.04
CA GLU A 123 5.57 -15.60 8.53
C GLU A 123 4.76 -14.50 7.81
N ALA A 124 3.78 -14.88 7.00
CA ALA A 124 2.87 -13.93 6.37
C ALA A 124 2.15 -13.05 7.40
N VAL A 125 1.70 -13.63 8.51
CA VAL A 125 1.08 -12.89 9.61
C VAL A 125 2.06 -11.91 10.26
N LYS A 126 3.31 -12.30 10.51
CA LYS A 126 4.34 -11.38 11.04
C LYS A 126 4.59 -10.20 10.11
N LEU A 127 4.71 -10.47 8.81
CA LEU A 127 4.86 -9.41 7.81
C LEU A 127 3.65 -8.47 7.81
N MET A 128 2.43 -9.01 7.93
CA MET A 128 1.22 -8.19 8.05
C MET A 128 1.26 -7.33 9.31
N GLU A 129 1.53 -7.90 10.48
CA GLU A 129 1.59 -7.15 11.73
C GLU A 129 2.68 -6.07 11.74
N SER A 130 3.81 -6.30 11.07
CA SER A 130 4.91 -5.34 10.99
C SER A 130 4.63 -4.16 10.06
N GLY A 131 3.85 -4.39 9.00
CA GLY A 131 3.69 -3.43 7.90
C GLY A 131 2.30 -2.82 7.77
N HIS A 132 1.28 -3.41 8.39
CA HIS A 132 -0.12 -3.04 8.22
C HIS A 132 -0.35 -1.57 8.58
N LYS A 133 -0.97 -0.83 7.67
CA LYS A 133 -1.33 0.56 7.85
C LYS A 133 -2.76 0.64 8.37
N SER A 134 -2.94 1.26 9.52
CA SER A 134 -4.27 1.54 10.06
C SER A 134 -5.12 2.25 9.02
N GLY A 135 -6.26 1.63 8.72
CA GLY A 135 -7.23 2.11 7.76
C GLY A 135 -7.24 1.34 6.45
N ASN A 136 -6.13 0.72 6.02
CA ASN A 136 -6.15 -0.16 4.86
C ASN A 136 -6.91 -1.47 5.16
N ASN A 137 -7.44 -2.14 4.13
CA ASN A 137 -8.06 -3.46 4.27
C ASN A 137 -6.98 -4.55 4.16
N PRO A 138 -6.69 -5.32 5.22
CA PRO A 138 -5.70 -6.38 5.20
C PRO A 138 -6.22 -7.60 4.43
N VAL A 139 -5.38 -8.23 3.61
CA VAL A 139 -5.72 -9.45 2.88
C VAL A 139 -4.52 -10.38 2.76
N ILE A 140 -4.72 -11.66 3.05
CA ILE A 140 -3.72 -12.72 2.84
C ILE A 140 -4.28 -13.64 1.76
N ILE A 141 -3.49 -13.91 0.72
CA ILE A 141 -3.88 -14.81 -0.38
C ILE A 141 -2.89 -15.98 -0.42
N LEU A 142 -3.35 -17.15 0.00
CA LEU A 142 -2.58 -18.39 -0.03
C LEU A 142 -2.83 -19.16 -1.33
N LEU A 143 -1.78 -19.46 -2.08
CA LEU A 143 -1.82 -20.30 -3.28
C LEU A 143 -1.01 -21.58 -3.03
N SER A 144 -1.69 -22.74 -2.98
CA SER A 144 -1.11 -24.03 -2.58
C SER A 144 -1.93 -25.20 -3.13
N ASP A 145 -1.37 -26.42 -3.15
CA ASP A 145 -2.15 -27.65 -3.34
C ASP A 145 -2.76 -28.15 -2.02
N GLY A 146 -2.55 -27.41 -0.93
CA GLY A 146 -3.15 -27.66 0.38
C GLY A 146 -2.43 -28.72 1.20
N LYS A 147 -1.39 -29.38 0.70
CA LYS A 147 -0.70 -30.44 1.46
C LYS A 147 0.24 -29.84 2.50
N ASN A 148 0.38 -30.51 3.64
CA ASN A 148 1.34 -30.15 4.68
C ASN A 148 2.18 -31.37 5.06
N ASP A 149 3.42 -31.38 4.59
CA ASP A 149 4.45 -32.40 4.81
C ASP A 149 5.75 -31.71 5.23
N PRO A 150 5.84 -31.20 6.47
CA PRO A 150 6.97 -30.43 6.96
C PRO A 150 8.19 -31.33 7.17
N GLU A 151 9.40 -30.76 7.10
CA GLU A 151 10.63 -31.48 7.48
C GLU A 151 10.74 -31.68 9.00
N ARG A 152 10.22 -30.72 9.77
CA ARG A 152 10.11 -30.81 11.24
C ARG A 152 8.87 -31.60 11.67
N SER A 153 8.62 -31.67 12.98
CA SER A 153 7.44 -32.39 13.48
C SER A 153 6.11 -31.78 13.02
N GLN A 154 5.13 -32.64 12.74
CA GLN A 154 3.79 -32.21 12.33
C GLN A 154 3.14 -31.32 13.40
N ASP A 155 3.30 -31.65 14.67
CA ASP A 155 2.71 -30.90 15.79
C ASP A 155 3.23 -29.46 15.85
N GLU A 156 4.53 -29.24 15.61
CA GLU A 156 5.08 -27.89 15.56
C GLU A 156 4.52 -27.09 14.37
N SER A 157 4.37 -27.71 13.20
CA SER A 157 3.73 -27.07 12.03
C SER A 157 2.27 -26.72 12.27
N LEU A 158 1.51 -27.63 12.87
CA LEU A 158 0.11 -27.40 13.23
C LEU A 158 -0.04 -26.32 14.32
N ASN A 159 0.89 -26.25 15.27
CA ASN A 159 0.90 -25.19 16.29
C ASN A 159 1.13 -23.81 15.68
N ASP A 160 2.08 -23.69 14.74
CA ASP A 160 2.31 -22.44 14.01
C ASP A 160 1.10 -22.04 13.17
N LEU A 161 0.50 -23.01 12.45
CA LEU A 161 -0.73 -22.78 11.70
C LEU A 161 -1.86 -22.27 12.60
N LYS A 162 -2.09 -22.94 13.73
CA LYS A 162 -3.11 -22.55 14.70
C LYS A 162 -2.87 -21.15 15.26
N ASN A 163 -1.62 -20.82 15.58
CA ASN A 163 -1.25 -19.49 16.05
C ASN A 163 -1.52 -18.43 14.97
N ALA A 164 -1.08 -18.65 13.74
CA ALA A 164 -1.34 -17.76 12.62
C ALA A 164 -2.84 -17.51 12.41
N LEU A 165 -3.65 -18.57 12.38
CA LEU A 165 -5.12 -18.47 12.22
C LEU A 165 -5.77 -17.73 13.40
N GLN A 166 -5.30 -17.94 14.63
CA GLN A 166 -5.80 -17.23 15.80
C GLN A 166 -5.50 -15.73 15.71
N ILE A 167 -4.29 -15.35 15.30
CA ILE A 167 -3.94 -13.94 15.08
C ILE A 167 -4.82 -13.35 13.98
N CYS A 168 -4.92 -14.01 12.82
CA CYS A 168 -5.77 -13.59 11.71
C CYS A 168 -7.21 -13.34 12.14
N LYS A 169 -7.81 -14.29 12.87
CA LYS A 169 -9.17 -14.16 13.38
C LYS A 169 -9.32 -12.99 14.37
N SER A 170 -8.35 -12.80 15.26
CA SER A 170 -8.41 -11.74 16.28
C SER A 170 -8.23 -10.34 15.70
N LYS A 171 -7.44 -10.22 14.62
CA LYS A 171 -7.10 -8.94 13.97
C LYS A 171 -7.99 -8.63 12.77
N GLY A 172 -8.78 -9.59 12.31
CA GLY A 172 -9.59 -9.46 11.09
C GLY A 172 -8.74 -9.48 9.83
N TYR A 173 -7.74 -10.35 9.75
CA TYR A 173 -6.95 -10.61 8.55
C TYR A 173 -7.53 -11.82 7.82
N PRO A 174 -8.42 -11.64 6.82
CA PRO A 174 -8.96 -12.75 6.07
C PRO A 174 -7.86 -13.46 5.26
N VAL A 175 -7.86 -14.78 5.30
CA VAL A 175 -7.01 -15.63 4.47
C VAL A 175 -7.87 -16.22 3.36
N TYR A 176 -7.67 -15.76 2.13
CA TYR A 176 -8.25 -16.37 0.94
C TYR A 176 -7.34 -17.48 0.46
N THR A 177 -7.90 -18.63 0.10
CA THR A 177 -7.13 -19.78 -0.39
C THR A 177 -7.47 -20.06 -1.84
N ILE A 178 -6.44 -20.24 -2.67
CA ILE A 178 -6.55 -20.65 -4.07
C ILE A 178 -5.84 -22.00 -4.21
N GLY A 179 -6.63 -23.06 -4.19
CA GLY A 179 -6.20 -24.44 -4.35
C GLY A 179 -5.82 -24.76 -5.80
N LEU A 180 -4.54 -25.07 -6.02
CA LEU A 180 -3.98 -25.43 -7.32
C LEU A 180 -4.16 -26.93 -7.54
N ASN A 181 -5.04 -27.30 -8.46
CA ASN A 181 -5.55 -28.67 -8.60
C ASN A 181 -5.29 -29.28 -9.98
N TYR A 182 -4.21 -28.89 -10.67
CA TYR A 182 -3.91 -29.39 -12.01
C TYR A 182 -3.83 -30.93 -12.07
N ASN A 183 -3.21 -31.56 -11.07
CA ASN A 183 -3.06 -33.01 -10.96
C ASN A 183 -4.22 -33.71 -10.21
N GLY A 184 -5.25 -32.98 -9.77
CA GLY A 184 -6.40 -33.54 -9.04
C GLY A 184 -6.15 -33.91 -7.58
N THR A 185 -5.00 -33.54 -7.00
CA THR A 185 -4.59 -33.99 -5.65
C THR A 185 -4.71 -32.92 -4.55
N VAL A 186 -5.44 -31.83 -4.82
CA VAL A 186 -5.57 -30.71 -3.86
C VAL A 186 -6.26 -31.15 -2.56
N ASP A 187 -5.73 -30.74 -1.41
CA ASP A 187 -6.41 -30.88 -0.13
C ASP A 187 -7.42 -29.74 0.09
N LYS A 188 -8.64 -29.96 -0.40
CA LYS A 188 -9.74 -28.98 -0.30
C LYS A 188 -10.16 -28.72 1.14
N THR A 189 -10.02 -29.72 2.01
CA THR A 189 -10.45 -29.64 3.40
C THR A 189 -9.52 -28.70 4.15
N GLN A 190 -8.20 -28.92 4.06
CA GLN A 190 -7.22 -28.08 4.73
C GLN A 190 -7.32 -26.60 4.28
N LEU A 191 -7.44 -26.34 2.98
CA LEU A 191 -7.59 -24.97 2.46
C LEU A 191 -8.96 -24.34 2.84
N GLY A 192 -10.01 -25.14 2.94
CA GLY A 192 -11.33 -24.70 3.41
C GLY A 192 -11.31 -24.31 4.88
N ASP A 193 -10.64 -25.09 5.72
CA ASP A 193 -10.53 -24.84 7.17
C ASP A 193 -9.72 -23.56 7.46
N ILE A 194 -8.64 -23.32 6.71
CA ILE A 194 -7.81 -22.11 6.82
C ILE A 194 -8.64 -20.86 6.51
N SER A 195 -9.34 -20.85 5.37
CA SER A 195 -10.09 -19.67 4.92
C SER A 195 -11.32 -19.40 5.80
N SER A 196 -12.11 -20.43 6.11
CA SER A 196 -13.31 -20.29 6.94
C SER A 196 -13.00 -19.85 8.37
N SER A 197 -11.85 -20.24 8.93
CA SER A 197 -11.43 -19.84 10.28
C SER A 197 -11.12 -18.35 10.41
N THR A 198 -10.85 -17.67 9.28
CA THR A 198 -10.39 -16.27 9.25
C THR A 198 -11.38 -15.31 8.57
N GLY A 199 -12.50 -15.83 8.06
CA GLY A 199 -13.50 -15.06 7.32
C GLY A 199 -13.17 -14.84 5.84
N GLY A 200 -12.14 -15.52 5.31
CA GLY A 200 -11.84 -15.55 3.89
C GLY A 200 -12.66 -16.61 3.12
N LYS A 201 -12.41 -16.70 1.82
CA LYS A 201 -13.06 -17.67 0.92
C LYS A 201 -12.05 -18.67 0.34
N ASN A 202 -12.53 -19.87 0.04
CA ASN A 202 -11.76 -20.93 -0.62
C ASN A 202 -12.16 -21.04 -2.10
N TYR A 203 -11.17 -21.14 -2.97
CA TYR A 203 -11.34 -21.37 -4.40
C TYR A 203 -10.47 -22.53 -4.82
N ILE A 204 -10.96 -23.37 -5.72
CA ILE A 204 -10.18 -24.45 -6.33
C ILE A 204 -10.16 -24.21 -7.83
N THR A 205 -8.98 -24.27 -8.43
CA THR A 205 -8.80 -24.10 -9.87
C THR A 205 -7.92 -25.20 -10.45
N ASN A 206 -8.25 -25.62 -11.67
CA ASN A 206 -7.44 -26.55 -12.44
C ASN A 206 -6.58 -25.83 -13.49
N THR A 207 -6.84 -24.54 -13.77
CA THR A 207 -6.28 -23.82 -14.93
C THR A 207 -6.06 -22.35 -14.63
N ALA A 208 -5.07 -21.72 -15.26
CA ALA A 208 -4.88 -20.27 -15.14
C ALA A 208 -6.09 -19.45 -15.62
N SER A 209 -7.00 -20.02 -16.43
CA SER A 209 -8.20 -19.31 -16.92
C SER A 209 -9.26 -19.00 -15.86
N ASP A 210 -9.24 -19.67 -14.69
CA ASP A 210 -10.20 -19.38 -13.62
C ASP A 210 -9.72 -18.22 -12.72
N LEU A 211 -8.41 -17.96 -12.69
CA LEU A 211 -7.78 -16.92 -11.86
C LEU A 211 -8.50 -15.58 -11.97
N PRO A 212 -8.88 -15.10 -13.17
CA PRO A 212 -9.39 -13.76 -13.24
C PRO A 212 -10.72 -13.55 -12.53
N ALA A 213 -11.60 -14.56 -12.58
CA ALA A 213 -12.85 -14.53 -11.83
C ALA A 213 -12.58 -14.62 -10.32
N ILE A 214 -11.67 -15.50 -9.90
CA ILE A 214 -11.29 -15.70 -8.49
C ILE A 214 -10.71 -14.42 -7.88
N LEU A 215 -9.71 -13.82 -8.52
CA LEU A 215 -9.03 -12.62 -8.01
C LEU A 215 -9.96 -11.40 -8.03
N THR A 216 -10.84 -11.32 -9.02
CA THR A 216 -11.90 -10.31 -9.08
C THR A 216 -12.85 -10.42 -7.90
N ASP A 217 -13.26 -11.63 -7.51
CA ASP A 217 -14.10 -11.84 -6.33
C ASP A 217 -13.35 -11.50 -5.03
N ILE A 218 -12.10 -11.96 -4.87
CA ILE A 218 -11.27 -11.63 -3.68
C ILE A 218 -11.11 -10.12 -3.54
N TYR A 219 -10.74 -9.44 -4.63
CA TYR A 219 -10.55 -7.99 -4.65
C TYR A 219 -11.83 -7.24 -4.28
N ALA A 220 -12.96 -7.64 -4.87
CA ALA A 220 -14.24 -7.01 -4.61
C ALA A 220 -14.72 -7.23 -3.18
N ASP A 221 -14.58 -8.46 -2.66
CA ASP A 221 -14.95 -8.83 -1.31
C ASP A 221 -14.18 -8.00 -0.27
N ASN A 222 -12.85 -7.95 -0.39
CA ASN A 222 -11.97 -7.21 0.52
C ASN A 222 -12.17 -5.69 0.42
N SER A 223 -12.47 -5.17 -0.77
CA SER A 223 -12.68 -3.74 -1.00
C SER A 223 -14.13 -3.27 -0.77
N LYS A 224 -15.03 -4.18 -0.38
CA LYS A 224 -16.49 -3.93 -0.24
C LYS A 224 -17.11 -3.37 -1.52
N LEU A 225 -16.66 -3.91 -2.66
CA LEU A 225 -17.13 -3.58 -4.00
C LEU A 225 -18.05 -4.70 -4.51
N LYS A 226 -18.83 -4.39 -5.55
CA LYS A 226 -19.66 -5.37 -6.25
C LYS A 226 -19.21 -5.44 -7.70
N VAL A 227 -18.83 -6.64 -8.12
CA VAL A 227 -18.48 -6.92 -9.52
C VAL A 227 -19.71 -6.70 -10.39
N GLN A 228 -19.54 -5.93 -11.46
CA GLN A 228 -20.59 -5.73 -12.46
C GLN A 228 -20.39 -6.70 -13.61
N ASP A 229 -21.47 -7.33 -14.06
CA ASP A 229 -21.46 -8.22 -15.22
C ASP A 229 -21.60 -7.40 -16.50
N GLY A 230 -20.60 -7.48 -17.38
CA GLY A 230 -20.61 -6.88 -18.71
C GLY A 230 -21.09 -7.83 -19.80
N GLY A 231 -21.44 -9.07 -19.44
CA GLY A 231 -21.89 -10.10 -20.36
C GLY A 231 -20.75 -10.80 -21.12
N THR A 232 -21.12 -11.57 -22.13
CA THR A 232 -20.19 -12.31 -22.98
C THR A 232 -20.29 -11.83 -24.43
N ILE A 233 -19.16 -11.45 -25.01
CA ILE A 233 -19.03 -11.12 -26.43
C ILE A 233 -18.48 -12.35 -27.14
N LYS A 234 -19.24 -12.88 -28.11
CA LYS A 234 -18.71 -13.88 -29.02
C LYS A 234 -17.94 -13.16 -30.13
N ALA A 235 -16.62 -13.30 -30.12
CA ALA A 235 -15.74 -12.60 -31.04
C ALA A 235 -15.98 -13.07 -32.49
N ASN A 236 -16.07 -12.12 -33.42
CA ASN A 236 -16.23 -12.38 -34.85
C ASN A 236 -14.98 -12.00 -35.67
N GLY A 237 -13.88 -11.61 -35.02
CA GLY A 237 -12.66 -11.12 -35.66
C GLY A 237 -12.60 -9.61 -35.89
N ASP A 238 -13.73 -8.91 -35.74
CA ASP A 238 -13.84 -7.45 -35.86
C ASP A 238 -14.09 -6.78 -34.50
N PHE A 239 -14.08 -5.44 -34.49
CA PHE A 239 -14.43 -4.66 -33.30
C PHE A 239 -15.94 -4.71 -33.03
N GLN A 240 -16.30 -5.15 -31.82
CA GLN A 240 -17.67 -5.17 -31.30
C GLN A 240 -17.79 -4.18 -30.15
N GLU A 241 -18.90 -3.43 -30.10
CA GLU A 241 -19.11 -2.40 -29.08
C GLU A 241 -19.66 -2.98 -27.78
N LEU A 242 -19.06 -2.56 -26.67
CA LEU A 242 -19.52 -2.79 -25.31
C LEU A 242 -19.74 -1.43 -24.65
N LYS A 243 -20.90 -1.25 -24.01
CA LYS A 243 -21.23 -0.04 -23.25
C LYS A 243 -20.93 -0.25 -21.77
N VAL A 244 -20.20 0.69 -21.17
CA VAL A 244 -19.86 0.68 -19.74
C VAL A 244 -20.31 2.01 -19.14
N ASN A 245 -21.26 1.96 -18.22
CA ASN A 245 -21.80 3.16 -17.58
C ASN A 245 -21.05 3.48 -16.29
N ILE A 246 -20.41 4.65 -16.23
CA ILE A 246 -19.76 5.17 -15.02
C ILE A 246 -20.81 5.93 -14.19
N PRO A 247 -21.17 5.44 -12.98
CA PRO A 247 -22.41 5.84 -12.31
C PRO A 247 -22.40 7.24 -11.67
N ASN A 248 -21.23 7.77 -11.31
CA ASN A 248 -21.09 9.07 -10.64
C ASN A 248 -19.64 9.55 -10.71
N SER A 249 -19.37 10.76 -10.22
CA SER A 249 -18.05 11.40 -10.32
C SER A 249 -17.03 10.94 -9.27
N ASN A 250 -17.44 10.10 -8.30
CA ASN A 250 -16.56 9.60 -7.24
C ASN A 250 -15.83 8.29 -7.61
N VAL A 251 -16.08 7.75 -8.81
CA VAL A 251 -15.32 6.60 -9.33
C VAL A 251 -13.89 7.06 -9.59
N LEU A 252 -12.94 6.56 -8.81
CA LEU A 252 -11.51 6.86 -8.98
C LEU A 252 -10.88 5.99 -10.06
N GLU A 253 -11.25 4.72 -10.12
CA GLU A 253 -10.78 3.84 -11.18
C GLU A 253 -11.92 2.92 -11.63
N ALA A 254 -12.02 2.69 -12.93
CA ALA A 254 -12.86 1.65 -13.50
C ALA A 254 -11.97 0.59 -14.14
N ASN A 255 -11.98 -0.61 -13.56
CA ASN A 255 -11.24 -1.75 -14.07
C ASN A 255 -12.19 -2.62 -14.88
N ILE A 256 -11.97 -2.72 -16.19
CA ILE A 256 -12.76 -3.50 -17.12
C ILE A 256 -11.93 -4.73 -17.50
N SER A 257 -12.33 -5.88 -16.97
CA SER A 257 -11.70 -7.18 -17.20
C SER A 257 -12.36 -7.89 -18.37
N MET A 258 -11.56 -8.33 -19.33
CA MET A 258 -11.98 -9.05 -20.52
C MET A 258 -11.27 -10.40 -20.52
N LEU A 259 -12.00 -11.46 -20.19
CA LEU A 259 -11.47 -12.81 -20.06
C LEU A 259 -11.67 -13.56 -21.37
N SER A 260 -10.57 -14.02 -21.95
CA SER A 260 -10.57 -14.80 -23.18
C SER A 260 -9.35 -15.70 -23.23
N SER A 261 -9.40 -16.73 -24.07
CA SER A 261 -8.29 -17.66 -24.29
C SER A 261 -7.09 -17.02 -25.01
N THR A 262 -7.28 -15.81 -25.54
CA THR A 262 -6.26 -14.99 -26.22
C THR A 262 -6.42 -13.52 -25.83
N PRO A 263 -5.33 -12.72 -25.81
CA PRO A 263 -5.42 -11.27 -25.62
C PRO A 263 -6.39 -10.63 -26.62
N VAL A 264 -7.10 -9.59 -26.18
CA VAL A 264 -8.00 -8.80 -27.04
C VAL A 264 -7.37 -7.45 -27.41
N GLU A 265 -7.79 -6.87 -28.52
CA GLU A 265 -7.50 -5.49 -28.88
C GLU A 265 -8.66 -4.59 -28.42
N VAL A 266 -8.35 -3.38 -27.97
CA VAL A 266 -9.37 -2.42 -27.51
C VAL A 266 -9.22 -1.03 -28.13
N LYS A 267 -10.35 -0.39 -28.41
CA LYS A 267 -10.45 1.07 -28.59
C LYS A 267 -11.49 1.62 -27.63
N LEU A 268 -11.39 2.91 -27.32
CA LEU A 268 -12.25 3.53 -26.32
C LEU A 268 -12.81 4.86 -26.83
N LEU A 269 -14.12 5.03 -26.67
CA LEU A 269 -14.80 6.31 -26.83
C LEU A 269 -15.30 6.78 -25.46
N ASN A 270 -15.07 8.06 -25.16
CA ASN A 270 -15.62 8.71 -23.98
C ASN A 270 -17.14 9.00 -24.15
N PRO A 271 -17.83 9.47 -23.10
CA PRO A 271 -19.26 9.77 -23.18
C PRO A 271 -19.66 10.85 -24.19
N SER A 272 -18.71 11.68 -24.67
CA SER A 272 -18.95 12.64 -25.76
C SER A 272 -18.81 12.03 -27.15
N GLY A 273 -18.49 10.73 -27.26
CA GLY A 273 -18.24 10.02 -28.51
C GLY A 273 -16.83 10.22 -29.09
N LYS A 274 -15.94 10.89 -28.36
CA LYS A 274 -14.56 11.14 -28.79
C LYS A 274 -13.66 9.96 -28.45
N GLU A 275 -12.81 9.56 -29.40
CA GLU A 275 -11.81 8.51 -29.20
C GLU A 275 -10.75 8.93 -28.17
N VAL A 276 -10.40 7.98 -27.29
CA VAL A 276 -9.41 8.13 -26.23
C VAL A 276 -8.22 7.21 -26.53
N LEU A 277 -7.02 7.78 -26.43
CA LEU A 277 -5.77 7.04 -26.63
C LEU A 277 -5.56 6.00 -25.52
N ILE A 278 -4.92 4.89 -25.87
CA ILE A 278 -4.55 3.81 -24.96
C ILE A 278 -3.13 3.34 -25.33
N PRO A 279 -2.16 3.39 -24.40
CA PRO A 279 -2.25 3.99 -23.07
C PRO A 279 -2.26 5.53 -23.11
N SER A 280 -2.70 6.15 -22.02
CA SER A 280 -2.57 7.58 -21.73
C SER A 280 -2.38 7.80 -20.22
N GLU A 281 -2.26 9.05 -19.77
CA GLU A 281 -2.21 9.36 -18.33
C GLU A 281 -3.43 8.83 -17.55
N ASN A 282 -4.60 8.72 -18.20
CA ASN A 282 -5.85 8.30 -17.57
C ASN A 282 -6.37 6.93 -18.06
N THR A 283 -5.62 6.24 -18.91
CA THR A 283 -6.02 4.95 -19.46
C THR A 283 -4.82 4.00 -19.52
N LEU A 284 -4.97 2.84 -18.90
CA LEU A 284 -3.97 1.78 -18.94
C LEU A 284 -4.58 0.53 -19.52
N PHE A 285 -3.80 -0.20 -20.31
CA PHE A 285 -4.20 -1.49 -20.84
C PHE A 285 -3.11 -2.50 -20.53
N THR A 286 -3.47 -3.55 -19.79
CA THR A 286 -2.60 -4.69 -19.54
C THR A 286 -3.23 -5.93 -20.14
N SER A 287 -2.39 -6.84 -20.63
CA SER A 287 -2.85 -8.10 -21.20
C SER A 287 -1.89 -9.22 -20.85
N SER A 288 -2.46 -10.39 -20.62
CA SER A 288 -1.74 -11.65 -20.52
C SER A 288 -2.37 -12.68 -21.46
N ASN A 289 -1.86 -13.90 -21.44
CA ASN A 289 -2.41 -15.00 -22.25
C ASN A 289 -3.86 -15.37 -21.86
N LYS A 290 -4.38 -14.89 -20.72
CA LYS A 290 -5.68 -15.32 -20.16
C LYS A 290 -6.64 -14.17 -19.84
N TYR A 291 -6.14 -12.94 -19.79
CA TYR A 291 -7.00 -11.76 -19.57
C TYR A 291 -6.47 -10.54 -20.32
N SER A 292 -7.35 -9.58 -20.53
CA SER A 292 -6.99 -8.21 -20.85
C SER A 292 -7.75 -7.28 -19.93
N MET A 293 -7.09 -6.24 -19.45
CA MET A 293 -7.65 -5.30 -18.49
C MET A 293 -7.48 -3.88 -19.01
N LEU A 294 -8.61 -3.21 -19.21
CA LEU A 294 -8.65 -1.78 -19.46
C LEU A 294 -8.95 -1.06 -18.14
N LYS A 295 -8.02 -0.25 -17.66
CA LYS A 295 -8.19 0.60 -16.48
C LYS A 295 -8.38 2.04 -16.91
N LEU A 296 -9.47 2.65 -16.45
CA LEU A 296 -9.74 4.08 -16.57
C LEU A 296 -9.46 4.75 -15.23
N ILE A 297 -8.69 5.82 -15.22
CA ILE A 297 -8.33 6.59 -14.02
C ILE A 297 -9.11 7.90 -14.03
N ASN A 298 -9.80 8.20 -12.93
CA ASN A 298 -10.73 9.32 -12.76
C ASN A 298 -11.68 9.49 -13.96
N PRO A 299 -12.41 8.44 -14.39
CA PRO A 299 -13.25 8.52 -15.57
C PRO A 299 -14.39 9.52 -15.37
N VAL A 300 -14.69 10.30 -16.42
CA VAL A 300 -15.90 11.12 -16.43
C VAL A 300 -17.14 10.23 -16.35
N LYS A 301 -18.16 10.69 -15.61
CA LYS A 301 -19.45 9.99 -15.50
C LYS A 301 -20.15 9.85 -16.84
N GLY A 302 -20.98 8.81 -16.98
CA GLY A 302 -21.77 8.53 -18.16
C GLY A 302 -21.32 7.27 -18.92
N GLU A 303 -21.90 7.08 -20.10
CA GLU A 303 -21.71 5.88 -20.91
C GLU A 303 -20.44 5.95 -21.74
N TRP A 304 -19.47 5.09 -21.43
CA TRP A 304 -18.28 4.85 -22.24
C TRP A 304 -18.54 3.72 -23.24
N THR A 305 -17.90 3.80 -24.40
CA THR A 305 -17.96 2.72 -25.42
C THR A 305 -16.59 2.09 -25.56
N VAL A 306 -16.47 0.83 -25.13
CA VAL A 306 -15.28 0.01 -25.36
C VAL A 306 -15.51 -0.81 -26.63
N LYS A 307 -14.65 -0.65 -27.63
CA LYS A 307 -14.67 -1.49 -28.83
C LYS A 307 -13.66 -2.61 -28.61
N VAL A 308 -14.13 -3.84 -28.55
CA VAL A 308 -13.31 -5.02 -28.26
C VAL A 308 -13.20 -5.87 -29.51
N LYS A 309 -12.00 -6.31 -29.86
CA LYS A 309 -11.73 -7.24 -30.96
C LYS A 309 -10.93 -8.42 -30.44
N GLY A 310 -11.45 -9.63 -30.64
CA GLY A 310 -10.78 -10.88 -30.31
C GLY A 310 -10.73 -11.83 -31.49
N VAL A 311 -10.09 -12.98 -31.30
CA VAL A 311 -10.02 -14.03 -32.31
C VAL A 311 -11.41 -14.62 -32.56
N SER A 312 -11.81 -14.69 -33.83
CA SER A 312 -13.13 -15.20 -34.23
C SER A 312 -13.43 -16.57 -33.62
N GLY A 313 -14.60 -16.71 -33.01
CA GLY A 313 -15.07 -17.93 -32.36
C GLY A 313 -14.77 -18.01 -30.87
N ASN A 314 -13.86 -17.19 -30.33
CA ASN A 314 -13.59 -17.14 -28.90
C ASN A 314 -14.69 -16.35 -28.17
N ASP A 315 -15.01 -16.79 -26.95
CA ASP A 315 -15.81 -16.01 -26.03
C ASP A 315 -14.91 -15.03 -25.27
N ILE A 316 -15.43 -13.81 -25.09
CA ILE A 316 -14.83 -12.76 -24.27
C ILE A 316 -15.83 -12.42 -23.17
N LYS A 317 -15.58 -12.94 -21.96
CA LYS A 317 -16.41 -12.62 -20.79
C LYS A 317 -15.95 -11.30 -20.19
N VAL A 318 -16.87 -10.36 -20.02
CA VAL A 318 -16.55 -9.02 -19.52
C VAL A 318 -17.12 -8.80 -18.13
N SER A 319 -16.30 -8.26 -17.24
CA SER A 319 -16.74 -7.78 -15.93
C SER A 319 -16.02 -6.49 -15.58
N TYR A 320 -16.58 -5.68 -14.69
CA TYR A 320 -15.92 -4.47 -14.25
C TYR A 320 -16.12 -4.17 -12.77
N ILE A 321 -15.11 -3.54 -12.17
CA ILE A 321 -15.09 -3.06 -10.79
C ILE A 321 -14.84 -1.56 -10.80
N PHE A 322 -15.60 -0.83 -10.00
CA PHE A 322 -15.40 0.61 -9.75
C PHE A 322 -14.77 0.81 -8.38
N ASN A 323 -13.55 1.36 -8.34
CA ASN A 323 -12.86 1.72 -7.12
C ASN A 323 -13.29 3.12 -6.66
N TYR A 324 -13.47 3.27 -5.35
CA TYR A 324 -13.88 4.53 -4.71
C TYR A 324 -13.03 4.79 -3.48
N ASP A 325 -12.69 6.06 -3.23
CA ASP A 325 -12.15 6.52 -1.94
C ASP A 325 -13.26 7.21 -1.13
N ILE A 326 -14.29 6.43 -0.78
CA ILE A 326 -15.41 6.87 0.04
C ILE A 326 -15.57 5.97 1.26
N GLN A 327 -15.84 6.59 2.40
CA GLN A 327 -16.21 5.96 3.67
C GLN A 327 -17.64 6.37 4.02
N LEU A 328 -18.29 5.60 4.89
CA LEU A 328 -19.58 5.96 5.48
C LEU A 328 -19.36 6.31 6.94
N LYS A 329 -19.89 7.46 7.38
CA LYS A 329 -19.91 7.84 8.80
C LYS A 329 -21.35 7.95 9.28
N ALA A 330 -21.60 7.57 10.53
CA ALA A 330 -22.90 7.70 11.18
C ALA A 330 -22.76 8.40 12.53
N ALA A 331 -23.64 9.37 12.75
CA ALA A 331 -23.89 10.00 14.05
C ALA A 331 -25.16 9.40 14.66
N PHE A 332 -25.08 9.05 15.93
CA PHE A 332 -26.16 8.49 16.72
C PHE A 332 -26.45 9.45 17.88
N THR A 333 -27.71 9.84 18.08
CA THR A 333 -28.06 10.82 19.11
C THR A 333 -29.30 10.39 19.89
N PRO A 334 -29.23 10.19 21.22
CA PRO A 334 -28.02 10.30 22.05
C PRO A 334 -27.02 9.15 21.79
N GLU A 335 -25.75 9.36 22.14
CA GLU A 335 -24.71 8.31 22.05
C GLU A 335 -24.87 7.25 23.16
N ASN A 336 -25.48 7.61 24.29
CA ASN A 336 -25.74 6.69 25.41
C ASN A 336 -27.24 6.65 25.72
N PRO A 337 -28.07 6.04 24.85
CA PRO A 337 -29.51 5.95 25.07
C PRO A 337 -29.83 5.02 26.25
N GLY A 338 -30.70 5.47 27.13
CA GLY A 338 -31.37 4.63 28.12
C GLY A 338 -32.52 3.84 27.50
N LYS A 339 -32.99 2.81 28.20
CA LYS A 339 -34.18 2.06 27.80
C LYS A 339 -35.39 3.02 27.68
N GLY A 340 -36.08 2.96 26.55
CA GLY A 340 -37.17 3.85 26.19
C GLY A 340 -36.76 5.03 25.31
N ASP A 341 -35.47 5.33 25.19
CA ASP A 341 -34.99 6.43 24.37
C ASP A 341 -35.11 6.14 22.87
N LYS A 342 -35.24 7.22 22.11
CA LYS A 342 -35.15 7.21 20.65
C LYS A 342 -33.79 7.71 20.21
N VAL A 343 -33.06 6.87 19.49
CA VAL A 343 -31.79 7.20 18.86
C VAL A 343 -32.08 7.75 17.46
N LYS A 344 -31.72 9.00 17.22
CA LYS A 344 -31.68 9.59 15.88
C LYS A 344 -30.41 9.15 15.17
N ILE A 345 -30.55 8.73 13.92
CA ILE A 345 -29.44 8.27 13.08
C ILE A 345 -29.29 9.26 11.92
N GLN A 346 -28.07 9.74 11.72
CA GLN A 346 -27.68 10.50 10.53
C GLN A 346 -26.39 9.92 9.96
N ALA A 347 -26.40 9.49 8.70
CA ALA A 347 -25.21 8.99 8.03
C ALA A 347 -24.93 9.72 6.71
N TYR A 348 -23.66 9.79 6.33
CA TYR A 348 -23.20 10.44 5.11
C TYR A 348 -21.88 9.83 4.62
N PHE A 349 -21.62 9.95 3.32
CA PHE A 349 -20.34 9.57 2.76
C PHE A 349 -19.29 10.64 3.02
N THR A 350 -18.05 10.21 3.24
CA THR A 350 -16.88 11.08 3.30
C THR A 350 -15.78 10.59 2.37
N SER A 351 -15.06 11.51 1.75
CA SER A 351 -13.84 11.24 0.98
C SER A 351 -12.73 12.14 1.52
N ASN A 352 -11.55 11.57 1.82
CA ASN A 352 -10.44 12.29 2.44
C ASN A 352 -10.81 13.10 3.71
N GLY A 353 -11.83 12.64 4.43
CA GLY A 353 -12.33 13.28 5.66
C GLY A 353 -13.48 14.27 5.43
N ASP A 354 -13.63 14.81 4.22
CA ASP A 354 -14.67 15.75 3.86
C ASP A 354 -15.97 15.05 3.45
N LYS A 355 -17.11 15.70 3.72
CA LYS A 355 -18.43 15.17 3.34
C LYS A 355 -18.59 15.21 1.82
N VAL A 356 -18.97 14.07 1.23
CA VAL A 356 -19.26 13.97 -0.22
C VAL A 356 -20.57 14.69 -0.53
N THR A 357 -20.56 15.51 -1.57
CA THR A 357 -21.69 16.34 -2.00
C THR A 357 -22.29 15.94 -3.35
N ASP A 358 -21.74 14.91 -4.01
CA ASP A 358 -22.28 14.38 -5.26
C ASP A 358 -23.64 13.70 -5.03
N GLU A 359 -24.72 14.37 -5.46
CA GLU A 359 -26.08 13.86 -5.30
C GLU A 359 -26.32 12.51 -6.00
N GLU A 360 -25.62 12.21 -7.10
CA GLU A 360 -25.82 10.96 -7.85
C GLU A 360 -25.39 9.75 -7.01
N LEU A 361 -24.38 9.92 -6.15
CA LEU A 361 -23.94 8.89 -5.21
C LEU A 361 -25.04 8.51 -4.20
N TYR A 362 -25.95 9.45 -3.88
CA TYR A 362 -27.02 9.25 -2.90
C TYR A 362 -28.36 8.80 -3.52
N LYS A 363 -28.54 8.99 -4.84
CA LYS A 363 -29.78 8.65 -5.55
C LYS A 363 -29.94 7.15 -5.80
N ASN A 364 -28.85 6.43 -6.06
CA ASN A 364 -28.87 5.03 -6.49
C ASN A 364 -28.38 4.07 -5.39
N VAL A 365 -28.71 4.35 -4.13
CA VAL A 365 -28.28 3.52 -2.99
C VAL A 365 -29.41 3.31 -1.99
N GLY A 366 -29.45 2.11 -1.39
CA GLY A 366 -30.33 1.78 -0.27
C GLY A 366 -29.59 1.87 1.06
N ALA A 367 -30.16 2.55 2.06
CA ALA A 367 -29.57 2.69 3.38
C ALA A 367 -30.41 2.01 4.45
N LYS A 368 -29.75 1.34 5.39
CA LYS A 368 -30.38 0.66 6.52
C LYS A 368 -29.55 0.75 7.79
N LEU A 369 -30.21 0.82 8.93
CA LEU A 369 -29.61 0.57 10.23
C LEU A 369 -29.65 -0.95 10.50
N ILE A 370 -28.50 -1.52 10.80
CA ILE A 370 -28.35 -2.88 11.30
C ILE A 370 -28.29 -2.79 12.83
N VAL A 371 -29.19 -3.49 13.50
CA VAL A 371 -29.22 -3.64 14.95
C VAL A 371 -28.92 -5.10 15.28
N LYS A 372 -27.74 -5.36 15.83
CA LYS A 372 -27.28 -6.71 16.20
C LYS A 372 -27.40 -6.88 17.71
N ASN A 373 -28.12 -7.91 18.15
CA ASN A 373 -28.16 -8.32 19.55
C ASN A 373 -26.87 -9.09 19.87
N LEU A 374 -26.10 -8.61 20.85
CA LEU A 374 -24.81 -9.21 21.20
C LEU A 374 -24.94 -10.49 22.05
N LYS A 375 -26.14 -10.82 22.55
CA LYS A 375 -26.39 -12.04 23.32
C LYS A 375 -26.52 -13.27 22.41
N ASP A 376 -27.27 -13.14 21.32
CA ASP A 376 -27.62 -14.26 20.43
C ASP A 376 -27.15 -14.06 18.98
N ASN A 377 -26.49 -12.93 18.67
CA ASN A 377 -26.05 -12.52 17.34
C ASN A 377 -27.18 -12.32 16.32
N SER A 378 -28.45 -12.26 16.74
CA SER A 378 -29.56 -11.93 15.85
C SER A 378 -29.45 -10.50 15.33
N THR A 379 -29.89 -10.27 14.09
CA THR A 379 -29.83 -8.96 13.44
C THR A 379 -31.22 -8.51 12.98
N LYS A 380 -31.50 -7.22 13.16
CA LYS A 380 -32.69 -6.54 12.64
C LYS A 380 -32.26 -5.41 11.73
N GLU A 381 -32.90 -5.29 10.59
CA GLU A 381 -32.66 -4.23 9.62
C GLU A 381 -33.80 -3.21 9.63
N ILE A 382 -33.46 -1.93 9.67
CA ILE A 382 -34.43 -0.83 9.67
C ILE A 382 -34.07 0.12 8.53
N PRO A 383 -34.96 0.32 7.54
CA PRO A 383 -34.67 1.19 6.41
C PRO A 383 -34.46 2.64 6.87
N LEU A 384 -33.49 3.32 6.26
CA LEU A 384 -33.26 4.75 6.42
C LEU A 384 -33.74 5.49 5.17
N THR A 385 -34.13 6.75 5.37
CA THR A 385 -34.55 7.65 4.29
C THR A 385 -33.34 8.40 3.73
N SER A 386 -33.24 8.50 2.40
CA SER A 386 -32.19 9.27 1.72
C SER A 386 -32.72 10.65 1.34
N GLY A 387 -31.94 11.71 1.57
CA GLY A 387 -32.24 13.08 1.16
C GLY A 387 -31.17 14.07 1.63
N ASP A 388 -30.90 15.12 0.84
CA ASP A 388 -29.91 16.16 1.13
C ASP A 388 -28.49 15.62 1.44
N ASN A 389 -28.03 14.64 0.66
CA ASN A 389 -26.74 13.97 0.84
C ASN A 389 -26.57 13.38 2.27
N LEU A 390 -27.68 12.90 2.84
CA LEU A 390 -27.78 12.29 4.17
C LEU A 390 -28.73 11.09 4.13
N PHE A 391 -28.43 10.11 4.98
CA PHE A 391 -29.35 9.03 5.34
C PHE A 391 -29.86 9.28 6.76
N LYS A 392 -31.18 9.30 6.95
CA LYS A 392 -31.83 9.65 8.22
C LYS A 392 -32.81 8.56 8.65
N GLY A 393 -32.88 8.32 9.96
CA GLY A 393 -33.90 7.47 10.56
C GLY A 393 -33.85 7.54 12.08
N GLU A 394 -34.70 6.75 12.72
CA GLU A 394 -34.80 6.67 14.17
C GLU A 394 -34.91 5.21 14.62
N TYR A 395 -34.35 4.90 15.79
CA TYR A 395 -34.45 3.60 16.44
C TYR A 395 -34.89 3.77 17.88
N SER A 396 -35.95 3.06 18.29
CA SER A 396 -36.43 3.05 19.68
C SER A 396 -35.80 1.89 20.43
N TYR A 397 -35.04 2.19 21.50
CA TYR A 397 -34.41 1.18 22.34
C TYR A 397 -35.41 0.67 23.40
N LEU A 398 -36.21 -0.32 23.05
CA LEU A 398 -37.35 -0.77 23.89
C LEU A 398 -37.06 -2.04 24.70
N GLU A 399 -36.23 -2.93 24.18
CA GLU A 399 -35.94 -4.23 24.77
C GLU A 399 -34.66 -4.16 25.61
N GLU A 400 -34.63 -4.86 26.75
CA GLU A 400 -33.40 -4.99 27.54
C GLU A 400 -32.42 -5.92 26.82
N GLY A 401 -31.23 -5.40 26.56
CA GLY A 401 -30.17 -6.18 25.93
C GLY A 401 -29.00 -5.31 25.52
N LYS A 402 -27.89 -5.95 25.17
CA LYS A 402 -26.73 -5.24 24.62
C LYS A 402 -26.83 -5.30 23.11
N TYR A 403 -26.89 -4.15 22.47
CA TYR A 403 -27.06 -4.04 21.02
C TYR A 403 -25.91 -3.28 20.38
N GLU A 404 -25.54 -3.73 19.19
CA GLU A 404 -24.60 -3.06 18.29
C GLU A 404 -25.39 -2.44 17.13
N LEU A 405 -25.27 -1.13 16.95
CA LEU A 405 -25.93 -0.33 15.93
C LEU A 405 -24.91 0.10 14.88
N LYS A 406 -25.22 -0.13 13.61
CA LYS A 406 -24.35 0.27 12.49
C LYS A 406 -25.19 0.61 11.27
N VAL A 407 -24.83 1.67 10.54
CA VAL A 407 -25.48 1.98 9.26
C VAL A 407 -24.77 1.24 8.14
N ARG A 408 -25.54 0.62 7.25
CA ARG A 408 -25.07 0.04 6.00
C ARG A 408 -25.76 0.72 4.83
N VAL A 409 -24.98 1.07 3.81
CA VAL A 409 -25.47 1.58 2.53
C VAL A 409 -25.03 0.63 1.42
N ASP A 410 -25.99 0.15 0.66
CA ASP A 410 -25.81 -0.76 -0.46
C ASP A 410 -26.12 -0.02 -1.77
N GLY A 411 -25.11 0.14 -2.63
CA GLY A 411 -25.27 0.60 -4.02
C GLY A 411 -25.09 -0.55 -5.01
N ASP A 412 -25.17 -0.23 -6.30
CA ASP A 412 -25.02 -1.24 -7.37
C ASP A 412 -23.60 -1.79 -7.46
N SER A 413 -22.58 -0.92 -7.27
CA SER A 413 -21.16 -1.25 -7.43
C SER A 413 -20.36 -1.29 -6.14
N PHE A 414 -20.97 -1.01 -4.99
CA PHE A 414 -20.29 -1.03 -3.70
C PHE A 414 -21.28 -1.23 -2.53
N TYR A 415 -20.74 -1.53 -1.36
CA TYR A 415 -21.42 -1.28 -0.10
C TYR A 415 -20.48 -0.61 0.90
N ARG A 416 -21.01 0.17 1.83
CA ARG A 416 -20.23 0.78 2.91
C ARG A 416 -20.96 0.61 4.24
N GLU A 417 -20.17 0.48 5.29
CA GLU A 417 -20.65 0.38 6.66
C GLU A 417 -20.05 1.53 7.48
N SER A 418 -20.83 2.06 8.41
CA SER A 418 -20.40 3.14 9.29
C SER A 418 -19.59 2.63 10.48
N ASN A 419 -19.07 3.58 11.25
CA ASN A 419 -18.75 3.33 12.66
C ASN A 419 -19.97 2.75 13.40
N THR A 420 -19.66 2.02 14.47
CA THR A 420 -20.63 1.30 15.30
C THR A 420 -20.93 2.08 16.58
N LEU A 421 -22.16 2.00 17.09
CA LEU A 421 -22.54 2.37 18.45
C LEU A 421 -22.98 1.14 19.24
N VAL A 422 -22.49 0.94 20.48
CA VAL A 422 -22.96 -0.12 21.38
C VAL A 422 -23.82 0.48 22.49
N ILE A 423 -25.01 -0.08 22.73
CA ILE A 423 -25.99 0.42 23.70
C ILE A 423 -26.43 -0.69 24.67
N GLY A 424 -26.87 -0.30 25.87
CA GLY A 424 -27.48 -1.20 26.87
C GLY A 424 -26.65 -1.54 28.12
N ASP A 425 -25.44 -0.98 28.28
CA ASP A 425 -24.68 -1.12 29.54
C ASP A 425 -25.13 -0.07 30.57
N ASN A 426 -26.03 -0.43 31.50
CA ASN A 426 -26.25 0.37 32.72
C ASN A 426 -25.28 -0.10 33.83
N THR A 427 -24.07 0.45 33.85
CA THR A 427 -23.30 0.90 35.05
C THR A 427 -21.85 1.20 34.66
N SER A 428 -21.38 2.37 35.09
CA SER A 428 -19.99 2.74 35.34
C SER A 428 -18.96 1.60 35.26
N GLY A 429 -18.28 1.49 34.12
CA GLY A 429 -17.19 0.55 33.93
C GLY A 429 -16.70 0.64 32.50
N ALA A 430 -15.54 1.28 32.32
CA ALA A 430 -14.86 1.37 31.04
C ALA A 430 -14.78 -0.01 30.36
N VAL A 431 -15.39 -0.14 29.18
CA VAL A 431 -14.92 -1.12 28.21
C VAL A 431 -13.69 -0.49 27.56
N SER A 432 -12.55 -1.15 27.75
CA SER A 432 -11.27 -0.81 27.14
C SER A 432 -11.39 -0.73 25.63
N GLU A 433 -11.66 0.46 25.10
CA GLU A 433 -10.76 0.97 24.08
C GLU A 433 -9.41 1.19 24.76
N THR A 434 -8.34 0.72 24.13
CA THR A 434 -6.98 1.16 24.45
C THR A 434 -6.81 2.62 24.01
N GLN A 435 -7.63 3.51 24.56
CA GLN A 435 -7.36 4.93 24.61
C GLN A 435 -6.45 5.16 25.81
N SER A 436 -5.25 5.65 25.55
CA SER A 436 -4.37 6.22 26.57
C SER A 436 -5.18 7.18 27.44
N LYS A 437 -5.32 6.84 28.74
CA LYS A 437 -5.87 7.76 29.74
C LYS A 437 -5.22 9.13 29.56
N PRO A 438 -5.96 10.26 29.53
CA PRO A 438 -5.36 11.55 29.74
C PRO A 438 -4.91 11.56 31.20
N PHE A 439 -3.66 11.18 31.43
CA PHE A 439 -2.97 11.56 32.63
C PHE A 439 -2.88 13.09 32.57
N ILE A 440 -3.71 13.77 33.36
CA ILE A 440 -3.52 15.11 33.96
C ILE A 440 -4.91 15.68 34.32
N LYS A 441 -5.23 15.72 35.61
CA LYS A 441 -6.47 16.31 36.17
C LYS A 441 -6.38 17.82 36.48
N ASN A 442 -5.27 18.49 36.16
CA ASN A 442 -5.08 19.91 36.48
C ASN A 442 -4.48 20.68 35.28
N PRO A 443 -5.07 21.80 34.84
CA PRO A 443 -4.50 22.62 33.76
C PRO A 443 -3.10 23.16 34.09
N ILE A 444 -2.73 23.20 35.38
CA ILE A 444 -1.40 23.61 35.86
C ILE A 444 -0.33 22.52 35.59
N THR A 445 -0.69 21.23 35.61
CA THR A 445 0.28 20.15 35.32
C THR A 445 0.49 19.94 33.81
N LEU A 446 -0.47 20.31 32.97
CA LEU A 446 -0.31 20.38 31.51
C LEU A 446 0.66 21.48 31.08
N THR A 447 0.64 22.65 31.75
CA THR A 447 1.66 23.69 31.51
C THR A 447 3.05 23.23 31.95
N VAL A 448 3.18 22.51 33.06
CA VAL A 448 4.48 22.01 33.52
C VAL A 448 5.01 20.89 32.60
N ILE A 449 4.15 19.97 32.18
CA ILE A 449 4.53 18.87 31.25
C ILE A 449 4.80 19.40 29.85
N GLY A 450 4.05 20.39 29.38
CA GLY A 450 4.32 21.10 28.13
C GLY A 450 5.65 21.85 28.15
N ILE A 451 6.00 22.50 29.26
CA ILE A 451 7.31 23.16 29.44
C ILE A 451 8.44 22.11 29.47
N ILE A 452 8.24 20.97 30.14
CA ILE A 452 9.22 19.88 30.19
C ILE A 452 9.41 19.25 28.79
N LEU A 453 8.33 18.99 28.06
CA LEU A 453 8.38 18.46 26.70
C LEU A 453 9.00 19.46 25.72
N ALA A 454 8.71 20.76 25.85
CA ALA A 454 9.37 21.79 25.07
C ALA A 454 10.86 21.88 25.39
N ALA A 455 11.25 21.76 26.67
CA ALA A 455 12.66 21.71 27.07
C ALA A 455 13.36 20.43 26.56
N ILE A 456 12.69 19.28 26.53
CA ILE A 456 13.19 18.03 25.97
C ILE A 456 13.31 18.12 24.45
N CYS A 457 12.33 18.68 23.74
CA CYS A 457 12.39 18.92 22.31
C CYS A 457 13.49 19.92 21.95
N ILE A 458 13.66 20.99 22.73
CA ILE A 458 14.79 21.92 22.57
C ILE A 458 16.11 21.19 22.86
N TYR A 459 16.17 20.32 23.87
CA TYR A 459 17.35 19.50 24.16
C TYR A 459 17.66 18.50 23.04
N ILE A 460 16.65 17.84 22.47
CA ILE A 460 16.78 16.90 21.34
C ILE A 460 17.15 17.66 20.07
N ILE A 461 16.55 18.82 19.79
CA ILE A 461 16.93 19.69 18.66
C ILE A 461 18.37 20.17 18.86
N ILE A 462 18.75 20.60 20.07
CA ILE A 462 20.14 20.92 20.41
C ILE A 462 21.02 19.68 20.26
N MET A 463 20.57 18.46 20.57
CA MET A 463 21.33 17.21 20.48
C MET A 463 21.46 16.70 19.04
N VAL A 464 20.46 16.93 18.19
CA VAL A 464 20.46 16.65 16.73
C VAL A 464 21.30 17.68 15.99
N ILE A 465 21.25 18.96 16.39
CA ILE A 465 22.16 20.01 15.91
C ILE A 465 23.58 19.79 16.47
N LYS A 466 23.72 19.25 17.70
CA LYS A 466 25.00 18.84 18.33
C LYS A 466 25.43 17.43 17.97
N LYS A 467 24.75 16.70 17.06
CA LYS A 467 25.33 15.49 16.46
C LYS A 467 26.52 16.02 15.66
N LYS A 468 27.69 16.07 16.30
CA LYS A 468 28.87 16.83 15.87
C LYS A 468 29.10 16.50 14.41
N ARG A 469 28.64 17.37 13.50
CA ARG A 469 28.92 17.22 12.09
C ARG A 469 30.42 17.43 12.01
N ILE A 470 31.13 16.39 11.62
CA ILE A 470 32.59 16.40 11.58
C ILE A 470 32.98 17.57 10.68
N ARG A 471 33.77 18.49 11.22
CA ARG A 471 34.30 19.60 10.43
C ARG A 471 35.16 18.97 9.34
N GLY A 472 35.01 19.43 8.10
CA GLY A 472 35.82 18.93 7.01
C GLY A 472 37.31 19.14 7.31
N PHE A 473 38.12 18.23 6.77
CA PHE A 473 39.57 18.20 6.98
C PHE A 473 40.25 17.68 5.71
N GLY A 474 41.53 18.01 5.57
CA GLY A 474 42.33 17.59 4.43
C GLY A 474 41.99 18.34 3.15
N ARG A 475 42.50 17.82 2.04
CA ARG A 475 42.27 18.35 0.69
C ARG A 475 42.09 17.21 -0.30
N ILE A 476 41.44 17.49 -1.40
CA ILE A 476 41.40 16.58 -2.55
C ILE A 476 42.17 17.17 -3.70
N GLU A 477 42.76 16.27 -4.48
CA GLU A 477 43.36 16.56 -5.78
C GLU A 477 42.46 15.96 -6.87
N LEU A 478 42.11 16.80 -7.84
CA LEU A 478 41.23 16.47 -8.96
C LEU A 478 42.05 16.49 -10.24
N ASN A 479 42.15 15.34 -10.89
CA ASN A 479 42.80 15.17 -12.18
C ASN A 479 41.72 14.81 -13.21
N ILE A 480 41.42 15.75 -14.11
CA ILE A 480 40.37 15.60 -15.12
C ILE A 480 41.03 15.25 -16.45
N ARG A 481 40.60 14.15 -17.07
CA ARG A 481 41.11 13.69 -18.35
C ARG A 481 39.98 13.55 -19.35
N ASP A 482 40.19 14.05 -20.56
CA ASP A 482 39.33 13.75 -21.70
C ASP A 482 39.69 12.35 -22.23
N GLU A 483 38.71 11.45 -22.25
CA GLU A 483 38.91 10.04 -22.60
C GLU A 483 38.99 9.83 -24.13
N ASN A 484 38.56 10.82 -24.93
CA ASN A 484 38.66 10.75 -26.39
C ASN A 484 40.03 11.22 -26.90
N THR A 485 40.52 12.35 -26.38
CA THR A 485 41.79 12.96 -26.80
C THR A 485 42.97 12.52 -25.96
N GLY A 486 42.71 11.99 -24.76
CA GLY A 486 43.73 11.61 -23.79
C GLY A 486 44.34 12.78 -23.03
N GLU A 487 43.97 14.02 -23.36
CA GLU A 487 44.44 15.25 -22.72
C GLU A 487 44.00 15.32 -21.26
N ALA A 488 44.90 15.71 -20.37
CA ALA A 488 44.62 15.90 -18.95
C ALA A 488 44.78 17.37 -18.57
N LEU A 489 43.80 17.89 -17.84
CA LEU A 489 43.91 19.22 -17.23
C LEU A 489 44.94 19.20 -16.11
N SER A 490 45.55 20.35 -15.85
CA SER A 490 46.45 20.50 -14.71
C SER A 490 45.74 20.11 -13.41
N PRO A 491 46.43 19.40 -12.48
CA PRO A 491 45.84 18.97 -11.22
C PRO A 491 45.24 20.13 -10.44
N GLN A 492 44.01 19.97 -9.95
CA GLN A 492 43.31 20.99 -9.20
C GLN A 492 43.14 20.57 -7.74
N PHE A 493 43.52 21.44 -6.81
CA PHE A 493 43.40 21.16 -5.38
C PHE A 493 42.21 21.88 -4.78
N ARG A 494 41.48 21.21 -3.87
CA ARG A 494 40.38 21.80 -3.10
C ARG A 494 40.56 21.49 -1.62
N ASN A 495 40.57 22.55 -0.81
CA ASN A 495 40.58 22.40 0.64
C ASN A 495 39.17 22.06 1.14
N LEU A 496 39.08 21.11 2.07
CA LEU A 496 37.83 20.62 2.61
C LEU A 496 37.45 21.26 3.97
N ASP A 497 38.31 22.10 4.56
CA ASP A 497 38.12 22.72 5.88
C ASP A 497 36.83 23.57 6.04
N SER A 498 36.25 24.01 4.91
CA SER A 498 35.02 24.80 4.86
C SER A 498 33.74 23.96 4.87
N TYR A 499 33.83 22.65 4.59
CA TYR A 499 32.69 21.76 4.59
C TYR A 499 32.41 21.19 5.98
N THR A 500 31.20 20.67 6.20
CA THR A 500 30.84 20.06 7.49
C THR A 500 29.91 18.87 7.26
N GLY A 501 30.29 17.71 7.77
CA GLY A 501 29.59 16.44 7.63
C GLY A 501 29.79 15.77 6.27
N SER A 502 29.68 16.52 5.17
CA SER A 502 29.88 15.98 3.81
C SER A 502 30.04 17.07 2.76
N PHE A 503 30.48 16.70 1.56
CA PHE A 503 30.46 17.51 0.34
C PHE A 503 30.13 16.62 -0.88
N THR A 504 29.73 17.21 -2.00
CA THR A 504 29.51 16.48 -3.27
C THR A 504 30.70 16.66 -4.21
N LEU A 505 30.87 15.74 -5.17
CA LEU A 505 31.88 15.90 -6.23
C LEU A 505 31.62 17.17 -7.06
N PHE A 506 30.35 17.53 -7.24
CA PHE A 506 29.95 18.74 -7.96
C PHE A 506 30.40 20.03 -7.25
N ASP A 507 30.31 20.07 -5.91
CA ASP A 507 30.74 21.22 -5.11
C ASP A 507 32.22 21.55 -5.33
N VAL A 508 33.07 20.51 -5.35
CA VAL A 508 34.51 20.65 -5.49
C VAL A 508 34.96 20.84 -6.95
N LEU A 509 34.07 20.56 -7.90
CA LEU A 509 34.20 20.90 -9.32
C LEU A 509 33.64 22.29 -9.67
N GLU A 510 33.43 23.14 -8.65
CA GLU A 510 32.98 24.53 -8.81
C GLU A 510 31.60 24.69 -9.45
N LEU A 511 30.73 23.66 -9.34
CA LEU A 511 29.36 23.70 -9.83
C LEU A 511 29.24 23.98 -11.35
N LYS A 512 30.27 23.65 -12.13
CA LYS A 512 30.24 23.83 -13.60
C LYS A 512 29.26 22.85 -14.21
N GLU A 513 28.30 23.35 -14.98
CA GLU A 513 27.17 22.59 -15.54
C GLU A 513 27.60 21.30 -16.27
N GLU A 514 28.76 21.31 -16.93
CA GLU A 514 29.37 20.14 -17.59
C GLU A 514 29.63 18.94 -16.64
N TYR A 515 29.66 19.15 -15.33
CA TYR A 515 29.85 18.13 -14.30
C TYR A 515 28.61 17.90 -13.42
N SER A 516 27.44 18.44 -13.81
CA SER A 516 26.19 18.33 -13.04
C SER A 516 25.76 16.89 -12.71
N GLU A 517 26.10 15.91 -13.55
CA GLU A 517 25.81 14.50 -13.26
C GLU A 517 26.58 13.91 -12.05
N THR A 518 27.57 14.63 -11.53
CA THR A 518 28.35 14.24 -10.34
C THR A 518 27.73 14.73 -9.03
N GLU A 519 26.67 15.55 -9.06
CA GLU A 519 26.00 16.08 -7.86
C GLU A 519 25.52 14.97 -6.89
N PRO A 520 24.99 13.82 -7.36
CA PRO A 520 24.59 12.73 -6.47
C PRO A 520 25.77 11.90 -5.91
N ILE A 521 27.02 12.22 -6.25
CA ILE A 521 28.23 11.57 -5.71
C ILE A 521 28.69 12.34 -4.48
N LYS A 522 28.52 11.74 -3.30
CA LYS A 522 28.73 12.40 -2.01
C LYS A 522 29.89 11.79 -1.24
N PHE A 523 30.72 12.64 -0.64
CA PHE A 523 31.80 12.27 0.27
C PHE A 523 31.42 12.68 1.70
N VAL A 524 31.37 11.73 2.61
CA VAL A 524 30.97 11.91 4.01
C VAL A 524 32.20 11.82 4.91
N PHE A 525 32.47 12.85 5.70
CA PHE A 525 33.57 12.84 6.66
C PHE A 525 33.31 11.81 7.77
N LYS A 526 34.32 11.01 8.09
CA LYS A 526 34.29 10.02 9.16
C LYS A 526 35.22 10.44 10.31
N ASN A 527 35.01 9.86 11.50
CA ASN A 527 35.78 10.21 12.70
C ASN A 527 37.22 9.64 12.68
N ASP A 528 37.51 8.74 11.76
CA ASP A 528 38.79 8.05 11.56
C ASP A 528 39.63 8.69 10.44
N ASP A 529 39.42 9.99 10.20
CA ASP A 529 40.04 10.76 9.12
C ASP A 529 39.81 10.18 7.70
N GLY A 530 38.74 9.41 7.51
CA GLY A 530 38.30 8.88 6.21
C GLY A 530 37.20 9.69 5.53
N LEU A 531 37.08 9.52 4.21
CA LEU A 531 35.94 9.97 3.40
C LEU A 531 35.15 8.76 2.89
N GLU A 532 33.93 8.56 3.37
CA GLU A 532 33.02 7.54 2.83
C GLU A 532 32.31 8.07 1.58
N ILE A 533 32.38 7.31 0.49
CA ILE A 533 31.74 7.65 -0.78
C ILE A 533 30.35 7.02 -0.84
N VAL A 534 29.37 7.83 -1.24
CA VAL A 534 28.01 7.42 -1.55
C VAL A 534 27.72 7.84 -2.99
N ASN A 535 27.65 6.88 -3.91
CA ASN A 535 27.28 7.13 -5.30
C ASN A 535 25.78 6.88 -5.52
N LYS A 536 25.03 7.94 -5.81
CA LYS A 536 23.64 7.84 -6.29
C LYS A 536 23.48 8.34 -7.73
N SER A 537 24.58 8.49 -8.44
CA SER A 537 24.61 8.92 -9.84
C SER A 537 24.68 7.69 -10.76
N ASN A 538 24.48 7.92 -12.05
CA ASN A 538 24.73 6.90 -13.06
C ASN A 538 26.24 6.75 -13.41
N CYS A 539 27.12 7.60 -12.86
CA CYS A 539 28.55 7.56 -13.15
C CYS A 539 29.18 6.26 -12.63
N THR A 540 30.18 5.76 -13.36
CA THR A 540 30.91 4.54 -12.96
C THR A 540 32.09 4.92 -12.06
N LEU A 541 32.17 4.34 -10.86
CA LEU A 541 33.30 4.51 -9.96
C LEU A 541 34.27 3.35 -10.08
N GLN A 542 35.56 3.65 -10.11
CA GLN A 542 36.65 2.67 -10.13
C GLN A 542 37.67 2.94 -9.04
N LYS A 543 38.00 1.92 -8.24
CA LYS A 543 39.10 1.96 -7.26
C LYS A 543 40.17 0.95 -7.68
N SER A 544 41.41 1.42 -7.85
CA SER A 544 42.55 0.59 -8.29
C SER A 544 42.25 -0.23 -9.56
N GLY A 545 41.51 0.36 -10.52
CA GLY A 545 41.16 -0.27 -11.80
C GLY A 545 39.95 -1.23 -11.75
N LYS A 546 39.36 -1.50 -10.59
CA LYS A 546 38.13 -2.30 -10.45
C LYS A 546 36.90 -1.41 -10.39
N ILE A 547 35.87 -1.73 -11.17
CA ILE A 547 34.55 -1.08 -11.10
C ILE A 547 33.89 -1.43 -9.77
N LEU A 548 33.33 -0.43 -9.10
CA LEU A 548 32.57 -0.60 -7.86
C LEU A 548 31.09 -0.80 -8.17
N GLU A 549 30.44 -1.76 -7.51
CA GLU A 549 28.99 -1.93 -7.59
C GLU A 549 28.27 -0.76 -6.90
N ASN A 550 27.11 -0.34 -7.42
CA ASN A 550 26.38 0.84 -6.95
C ASN A 550 25.97 0.81 -5.45
N SER A 551 25.98 -0.35 -4.81
CA SER A 551 25.69 -0.54 -3.38
C SER A 551 26.94 -0.58 -2.47
N SER A 552 28.14 -0.53 -3.05
CA SER A 552 29.40 -0.67 -2.30
C SER A 552 29.71 0.57 -1.46
N ARG A 553 29.80 0.43 -0.14
CA ARG A 553 30.31 1.49 0.75
C ARG A 553 31.83 1.48 0.71
N VAL A 554 32.43 2.53 0.13
CA VAL A 554 33.88 2.65 0.00
C VAL A 554 34.39 3.85 0.76
N THR A 555 35.38 3.65 1.63
CA THR A 555 36.09 4.72 2.33
C THR A 555 37.43 5.02 1.65
N LEU A 556 37.74 6.30 1.48
CA LEU A 556 39.05 6.81 1.09
C LEU A 556 39.80 7.28 2.34
N TYR A 557 40.97 6.70 2.56
CA TYR A 557 41.95 7.21 3.51
C TYR A 557 43.03 8.01 2.77
N ASN A 558 43.99 8.58 3.51
CA ASN A 558 45.09 9.36 2.94
C ASN A 558 45.78 8.64 1.76
N GLY A 559 45.98 9.37 0.65
CA GLY A 559 46.59 8.87 -0.60
C GLY A 559 45.71 7.92 -1.42
N ASN A 560 44.47 7.62 -0.98
CA ASN A 560 43.57 6.78 -1.76
C ASN A 560 42.97 7.57 -2.93
N LYS A 561 42.82 6.87 -4.06
CA LYS A 561 42.27 7.43 -5.29
C LYS A 561 40.99 6.72 -5.70
N ILE A 562 40.07 7.49 -6.26
CA ILE A 562 38.88 6.97 -6.95
C ILE A 562 38.79 7.63 -8.32
N LYS A 563 38.61 6.83 -9.37
CA LYS A 563 38.33 7.31 -10.72
C LYS A 563 36.82 7.30 -10.93
N VAL A 564 36.27 8.43 -11.39
CA VAL A 564 34.87 8.59 -11.76
C VAL A 564 34.81 8.74 -13.26
N LEU A 565 34.12 7.84 -13.94
CA LEU A 565 33.85 7.95 -15.37
C LEU A 565 32.48 8.58 -15.55
N LEU A 566 32.45 9.67 -16.32
CA LEU A 566 31.26 10.42 -16.65
C LEU A 566 30.54 9.79 -17.84
N ASN A 567 29.21 9.89 -17.87
CA ASN A 567 28.40 9.30 -18.93
C ASN A 567 27.92 10.34 -19.93
N LYS A 568 27.69 11.60 -19.49
CA LYS A 568 27.19 12.67 -20.37
C LYS A 568 28.30 13.35 -21.16
N VAL A 569 29.52 13.34 -20.64
CA VAL A 569 30.70 13.90 -21.30
C VAL A 569 31.84 12.87 -21.30
N PRO A 570 32.68 12.83 -22.36
CA PRO A 570 33.76 11.85 -22.49
C PRO A 570 34.97 12.24 -21.62
N LYS A 571 34.75 12.44 -20.31
CA LYS A 571 35.77 12.81 -19.35
C LYS A 571 35.78 11.82 -18.18
N SER A 572 36.94 11.65 -17.58
CA SER A 572 37.06 11.01 -16.28
C SER A 572 37.73 11.92 -15.27
N ILE A 573 37.41 11.69 -14.00
CA ILE A 573 37.89 12.49 -12.89
C ILE A 573 38.53 11.53 -11.89
N LEU A 574 39.84 11.64 -11.74
CA LEU A 574 40.57 10.96 -10.68
C LEU A 574 40.62 11.87 -9.45
N VAL A 575 39.96 11.45 -8.38
CA VAL A 575 39.92 12.13 -7.09
C VAL A 575 40.89 11.43 -6.14
N GLU A 576 41.88 12.14 -5.66
CA GLU A 576 42.82 11.66 -4.65
C GLU A 576 42.62 12.43 -3.34
N PHE A 577 42.46 11.71 -2.24
CA PHE A 577 42.24 12.31 -0.94
C PHE A 577 43.54 12.40 -0.14
N HIS A 578 43.88 13.62 0.29
CA HIS A 578 45.01 13.91 1.17
C HIS A 578 44.46 14.31 2.54
N ALA A 579 44.60 13.44 3.53
CA ALA A 579 44.21 13.75 4.91
C ALA A 579 45.14 14.83 5.51
N LYS A 580 44.75 15.36 6.68
CA LYS A 580 45.49 16.43 7.36
C LYS A 580 46.76 15.94 8.03
#